data_AF-A0A818L086-F1
#
_entry.id   AF-A0A818L086-F1
#
_cell.length_a   1.000
_cell.length_b   1.000
_cell.length_c   1.000
_cell.angle_alpha   90.00
_cell.angle_beta   90.00
_cell.angle_gamma   90.00
#
_symmetry.space_group_name_H-M   'P 1'
#
loop_
_entity.id
_entity.type
_entity.pdbx_description
1 polymer ?
#
loop_
_entity_poly.entity_id
_entity_poly.type
_entity_poly.pdbx_seq_one_letter_code
_entity_poly.pdbx_strand_id
1 'polypeptide(L)'
;MYIVLQKTDKSKVFHLGKLQDYHKKSKEYMEKTEAYECLHQNNPLSNLIERTNKYLLNLRLTKWITQKQYEQLGIKSNEVEVAHLYYLPKAHKPGPPLHPIISGFKHPTIKISKFLDELLRPLFNKMASNITVTSRTELIKQLHQWPICNIRQETLFCTMDVLDLYTMILQTEGILSIKKMLDYLNIKQINGLKIETISRLGRFVIHNNYFSYNGKYYHQVRGGAMDSSLILTIANCFMFFFLNEIS
;
A
#
# COMPACT_ATOMS: atom_id res chain seq x y z
N MET A 1 -31.18 -11.66 14.78
CA MET A 1 -29.78 -12.08 14.60
C MET A 1 -29.24 -11.40 13.36
N TYR A 2 -28.22 -10.54 13.49
CA TYR A 2 -27.62 -9.88 12.32
C TYR A 2 -26.46 -10.72 11.78
N ILE A 3 -26.52 -11.01 10.49
CA ILE A 3 -25.53 -11.79 9.75
C ILE A 3 -24.69 -10.86 8.85
N VAL A 4 -23.43 -11.21 8.63
CA VAL A 4 -22.56 -10.60 7.63
C VAL A 4 -22.42 -11.57 6.48
N LEU A 5 -22.74 -11.11 5.28
CA LEU A 5 -22.43 -11.79 4.03
C LEU A 5 -21.31 -11.02 3.34
N GLN A 6 -20.11 -11.59 3.29
CA GLN A 6 -18.94 -10.94 2.71
C GLN A 6 -18.27 -11.87 1.70
N LYS A 7 -17.75 -11.32 0.62
CA LYS A 7 -16.85 -12.07 -0.28
C LYS A 7 -15.60 -12.50 0.50
N THR A 8 -15.07 -13.68 0.20
CA THR A 8 -13.85 -14.18 0.86
C THR A 8 -12.57 -13.68 0.19
N ASP A 9 -11.49 -13.64 0.96
CA ASP A 9 -10.15 -13.36 0.43
C ASP A 9 -9.70 -14.50 -0.51
N LYS A 10 -9.12 -14.15 -1.66
CA LYS A 10 -8.53 -15.05 -2.67
C LYS A 10 -9.44 -16.13 -3.29
N SER A 11 -10.71 -16.20 -2.91
CA SER A 11 -11.66 -17.22 -3.37
C SER A 11 -12.97 -16.57 -3.82
N LYS A 12 -13.62 -17.14 -4.84
CA LYS A 12 -14.89 -16.63 -5.41
C LYS A 12 -16.12 -17.14 -4.63
N VAL A 13 -16.02 -17.23 -3.30
CA VAL A 13 -17.11 -17.69 -2.45
C VAL A 13 -17.53 -16.59 -1.47
N PHE A 14 -18.65 -16.80 -0.80
CA PHE A 14 -19.16 -15.90 0.24
C PHE A 14 -18.99 -16.56 1.61
N HIS A 15 -18.61 -15.75 2.59
CA HIS A 15 -18.62 -16.11 3.99
C HIS A 15 -19.89 -15.56 4.65
N LEU A 16 -20.62 -16.45 5.31
CA LEU A 16 -21.74 -16.11 6.18
C LEU A 16 -21.28 -16.23 7.63
N GLY A 17 -21.33 -15.14 8.38
CA GLY A 17 -20.90 -15.08 9.78
C GLY A 17 -21.79 -14.20 10.65
N LYS A 18 -21.59 -14.23 11.97
CA LYS A 18 -22.27 -13.30 12.88
C LYS A 18 -21.64 -11.92 12.78
N LEU A 19 -22.46 -10.88 12.75
CA LEU A 19 -21.98 -9.49 12.72
C LEU A 19 -21.11 -9.14 13.94
N GLN A 20 -21.43 -9.70 15.11
CA GLN A 20 -20.66 -9.51 16.34
C GLN A 20 -19.22 -10.07 16.21
N ASP A 21 -19.06 -11.27 15.64
CA ASP A 21 -17.75 -11.89 15.45
C ASP A 21 -16.90 -11.09 14.46
N TYR A 22 -17.53 -10.55 13.42
CA TYR A 22 -16.86 -9.68 12.43
C TYR A 22 -16.35 -8.38 13.08
N HIS A 23 -17.18 -7.70 13.88
CA HIS A 23 -16.77 -6.50 14.61
C HIS A 23 -15.73 -6.77 15.69
N LYS A 24 -15.82 -7.90 16.38
CA LYS A 24 -14.82 -8.32 17.36
C LYS A 24 -13.46 -8.49 16.69
N LYS A 25 -13.40 -9.27 15.60
CA LYS A 25 -12.15 -9.51 14.85
C LYS A 25 -11.57 -8.25 14.22
N SER A 26 -12.41 -7.33 13.74
CA SER A 26 -11.90 -6.08 13.19
C SER A 26 -11.29 -5.21 14.27
N LYS A 27 -11.94 -5.12 15.45
CA LYS A 27 -11.40 -4.41 16.62
C LYS A 27 -10.07 -5.03 17.08
N GLU A 28 -10.02 -6.35 17.24
CA GLU A 28 -8.78 -7.08 17.57
C GLU A 28 -7.65 -6.80 16.56
N TYR A 29 -7.97 -6.72 15.26
CA TYR A 29 -7.00 -6.34 14.22
C TYR A 29 -6.47 -4.92 14.43
N MET A 30 -7.36 -3.95 14.68
CA MET A 30 -6.97 -2.56 14.90
C MET A 30 -6.10 -2.40 16.15
N GLU A 31 -6.45 -3.09 17.23
CA GLU A 31 -5.70 -3.08 18.49
C GLU A 31 -4.34 -3.75 18.34
N LYS A 32 -4.27 -4.91 17.68
CA LYS A 32 -3.01 -5.62 17.42
C LYS A 32 -2.03 -4.80 16.57
N THR A 33 -2.54 -4.03 15.62
CA THR A 33 -1.71 -3.31 14.65
C THR A 33 -1.34 -1.90 15.08
N GLU A 34 -2.16 -1.29 15.95
CA GLU A 34 -2.04 0.11 16.39
C GLU A 34 -1.89 1.09 15.21
N ALA A 35 -2.40 0.70 14.04
CA ALA A 35 -2.13 1.42 12.80
C ALA A 35 -3.11 2.55 12.51
N TYR A 36 -4.20 2.62 13.26
CA TYR A 36 -5.32 3.53 13.00
C TYR A 36 -5.68 4.35 14.24
N GLU A 37 -5.77 5.66 14.04
CA GLU A 37 -6.28 6.60 15.02
C GLU A 37 -7.75 6.93 14.71
N CYS A 38 -8.63 6.88 15.72
CA CYS A 38 -10.05 7.14 15.54
C CYS A 38 -10.36 8.63 15.62
N LEU A 39 -11.02 9.16 14.59
CA LEU A 39 -11.48 10.55 14.51
C LEU A 39 -12.98 10.71 14.82
N HIS A 40 -13.62 9.64 15.30
CA HIS A 40 -15.06 9.60 15.59
C HIS A 40 -15.90 10.05 14.39
N GLN A 41 -16.86 10.96 14.58
CA GLN A 41 -17.74 11.47 13.51
C GLN A 41 -17.15 12.69 12.76
N ASN A 42 -15.91 13.08 13.04
CA ASN A 42 -15.28 14.20 12.35
C ASN A 42 -14.86 13.80 10.93
N ASN A 43 -15.70 14.11 9.94
CA ASN A 43 -15.44 13.78 8.55
C ASN A 43 -14.23 14.59 8.01
N PRO A 44 -13.11 13.94 7.66
CA PRO A 44 -11.89 14.63 7.26
C PRO A 44 -11.92 15.12 5.81
N LEU A 45 -12.95 14.80 5.02
CA LEU A 45 -12.94 14.99 3.56
C LEU A 45 -12.68 16.43 3.15
N SER A 46 -13.42 17.39 3.68
CA SER A 46 -13.31 18.81 3.29
C SER A 46 -11.90 19.34 3.57
N ASN A 47 -11.37 19.08 4.78
CA ASN A 47 -10.00 19.46 5.15
C ASN A 47 -8.96 18.76 4.26
N LEU A 48 -9.14 17.47 3.98
CA LEU A 48 -8.23 16.70 3.14
C LEU A 48 -8.19 17.22 1.69
N ILE A 49 -9.33 17.62 1.12
CA ILE A 49 -9.41 18.27 -0.20
C ILE A 49 -8.63 19.58 -0.20
N GLU A 50 -8.92 20.46 0.75
CA GLU A 50 -8.25 21.76 0.86
C GLU A 50 -6.74 21.59 1.01
N ARG A 51 -6.31 20.73 1.94
CA ARG A 51 -4.91 20.41 2.21
C ARG A 51 -4.20 19.86 0.98
N THR A 52 -4.84 18.98 0.22
CA THR A 52 -4.26 18.38 -1.00
C THR A 52 -4.07 19.42 -2.09
N ASN A 53 -5.09 20.22 -2.38
CA ASN A 53 -5.00 21.27 -3.40
C ASN A 53 -4.03 22.38 -3.00
N LYS A 54 -4.02 22.79 -1.73
CA LYS A 54 -3.06 23.77 -1.19
C LYS A 54 -1.62 23.27 -1.29
N TYR A 55 -1.40 21.99 -0.97
CA TYR A 55 -0.08 21.36 -1.07
C TYR A 55 0.43 21.34 -2.52
N LEU A 56 -0.39 20.88 -3.47
CA LEU A 56 -0.03 20.85 -4.89
C LEU A 56 0.21 22.26 -5.44
N LEU A 57 -0.62 23.23 -5.05
CA LEU A 57 -0.44 24.63 -5.45
C LEU A 57 0.89 25.18 -4.94
N ASN A 58 1.24 24.90 -3.68
CA ASN A 58 2.53 25.31 -3.12
C ASN A 58 3.70 24.71 -3.90
N LEU A 59 3.66 23.40 -4.21
CA LEU A 59 4.71 22.74 -5.01
C LEU A 59 4.84 23.36 -6.41
N ARG A 60 3.73 23.77 -7.03
CA ARG A 60 3.73 24.46 -8.33
C ARG A 60 4.39 25.83 -8.23
N LEU A 61 3.93 26.67 -7.27
CA LEU A 61 4.44 28.03 -7.09
C LEU A 61 5.92 28.07 -6.75
N THR A 62 6.38 27.09 -5.98
CA THR A 62 7.80 26.93 -5.60
C THR A 62 8.61 26.13 -6.63
N LYS A 63 8.02 25.81 -7.80
CA LYS A 63 8.66 25.13 -8.95
C LYS A 63 9.22 23.73 -8.64
N TRP A 64 8.64 23.02 -7.68
CA TRP A 64 8.94 21.60 -7.42
C TRP A 64 8.26 20.65 -8.40
N ILE A 65 7.12 21.07 -8.96
CA ILE A 65 6.40 20.40 -10.04
C ILE A 65 6.08 21.39 -11.17
N THR A 66 5.91 20.88 -12.39
CA THR A 66 5.53 21.68 -13.56
C THR A 66 4.03 22.00 -13.57
N GLN A 67 3.62 22.95 -14.42
CA GLN A 67 2.19 23.25 -14.63
C GLN A 67 1.41 22.00 -15.07
N LYS A 68 1.96 21.23 -16.01
CA LYS A 68 1.36 19.99 -16.51
C LYS A 68 1.16 18.96 -15.38
N GLN A 69 2.16 18.80 -14.51
CA GLN A 69 2.07 17.90 -13.36
C GLN A 69 1.02 18.40 -12.35
N TYR A 70 0.96 19.70 -12.09
CA TYR A 70 -0.06 20.26 -11.21
C TYR A 70 -1.49 19.98 -11.73
N GLU A 71 -1.73 20.18 -13.03
CA GLU A 71 -3.02 19.89 -13.67
C GLU A 71 -3.37 18.40 -13.61
N GLN A 72 -2.38 17.52 -13.83
CA GLN A 72 -2.55 16.07 -13.75
C GLN A 72 -2.87 15.58 -12.34
N LEU A 73 -2.25 16.20 -11.32
CA LEU A 73 -2.35 15.77 -9.92
C LEU A 73 -3.52 16.40 -9.17
N GLY A 74 -4.01 17.56 -9.62
CA GLY A 74 -5.08 18.31 -8.99
C GLY A 74 -6.41 17.55 -8.88
N ILE A 75 -7.19 17.87 -7.85
CA ILE A 75 -8.48 17.24 -7.57
C ILE A 75 -9.61 18.28 -7.52
N LYS A 76 -10.81 17.87 -7.93
CA LYS A 76 -12.04 18.65 -7.75
C LYS A 76 -12.88 18.03 -6.66
N SER A 77 -13.56 18.85 -5.86
CA SER A 77 -14.34 18.40 -4.71
C SER A 77 -15.46 17.42 -5.08
N ASN A 78 -16.00 17.48 -6.30
CA ASN A 78 -17.04 16.58 -6.79
C ASN A 78 -16.51 15.25 -7.36
N GLU A 79 -15.19 15.07 -7.45
CA GLU A 79 -14.55 13.86 -7.98
C GLU A 79 -14.04 12.92 -6.88
N VAL A 80 -14.11 13.33 -5.61
CA VAL A 80 -13.39 12.68 -4.50
C VAL A 80 -14.29 12.32 -3.33
N GLU A 81 -13.93 11.24 -2.64
CA GLU A 81 -14.62 10.73 -1.45
C GLU A 81 -13.63 10.15 -0.43
N VAL A 82 -14.09 9.99 0.81
CA VAL A 82 -13.29 9.31 1.85
C VAL A 82 -13.23 7.83 1.52
N ALA A 83 -12.05 7.22 1.65
CA ALA A 83 -11.91 5.78 1.43
C ALA A 83 -12.78 4.98 2.43
N HIS A 84 -13.09 3.74 2.10
CA HIS A 84 -13.86 2.86 2.97
C HIS A 84 -13.03 1.63 3.34
N LEU A 85 -12.86 1.41 4.65
CA LEU A 85 -12.27 0.18 5.16
C LEU A 85 -13.35 -0.88 5.28
N TYR A 86 -13.07 -2.06 4.77
CA TYR A 86 -13.83 -3.27 5.06
C TYR A 86 -12.85 -4.43 5.23
N TYR A 87 -13.35 -5.59 5.66
CA TYR A 87 -12.52 -6.75 5.91
C TYR A 87 -13.03 -7.95 5.12
N LEU A 88 -12.11 -8.67 4.48
CA LEU A 88 -12.40 -9.92 3.79
C LEU A 88 -12.01 -11.11 4.68
N PRO A 89 -12.91 -12.06 4.97
CA PRO A 89 -12.57 -13.27 5.68
C PRO A 89 -11.64 -14.17 4.86
N LYS A 90 -10.53 -14.60 5.48
CA LYS A 90 -9.62 -15.60 4.91
C LYS A 90 -10.18 -17.01 5.17
N ALA A 91 -11.21 -17.41 4.41
CA ALA A 91 -11.93 -18.68 4.59
C ALA A 91 -11.08 -19.94 4.46
N HIS A 92 -9.89 -19.84 3.86
CA HIS A 92 -8.92 -20.93 3.73
C HIS A 92 -8.06 -21.13 5.00
N LYS A 93 -8.28 -20.35 6.08
CA LYS A 93 -7.58 -20.47 7.36
C LYS A 93 -8.58 -20.78 8.50
N PRO A 94 -8.19 -21.54 9.53
CA PRO A 94 -9.03 -21.79 10.70
C PRO A 94 -9.47 -20.49 11.39
N GLY A 95 -10.70 -20.46 11.90
CA GLY A 95 -11.24 -19.30 12.62
C GLY A 95 -11.28 -18.00 11.79
N PRO A 96 -11.58 -18.08 10.48
CA PRO A 96 -11.08 -17.23 9.40
C PRO A 96 -10.67 -15.81 9.84
N PRO A 97 -9.37 -15.49 9.85
CA PRO A 97 -8.88 -14.16 10.16
C PRO A 97 -9.33 -13.16 9.08
N LEU A 98 -9.37 -11.89 9.46
CA LEU A 98 -9.79 -10.81 8.58
C LEU A 98 -8.61 -10.20 7.83
N HIS A 99 -8.82 -9.87 6.55
CA HIS A 99 -7.92 -9.11 5.70
C HIS A 99 -8.49 -7.70 5.51
N PRO A 100 -7.87 -6.63 6.04
CA PRO A 100 -8.38 -5.28 5.82
C PRO A 100 -8.17 -4.82 4.38
N ILE A 101 -9.16 -4.15 3.81
CA ILE A 101 -9.09 -3.54 2.49
C ILE A 101 -9.58 -2.11 2.61
N ILE A 102 -8.74 -1.14 2.23
CA ILE A 102 -9.07 0.29 2.22
C ILE A 102 -9.37 0.68 0.78
N SER A 103 -10.63 0.65 0.39
CA SER A 103 -11.04 1.02 -0.97
C SER A 103 -11.09 2.53 -1.11
N GLY A 104 -10.17 3.09 -1.91
CA GLY A 104 -9.96 4.53 -2.06
C GLY A 104 -9.82 4.99 -3.51
N PHE A 105 -10.61 4.46 -4.44
CA PHE A 105 -10.50 4.78 -5.87
C PHE A 105 -10.71 6.27 -6.20
N LYS A 106 -11.48 6.97 -5.37
CA LYS A 106 -11.71 8.42 -5.44
C LYS A 106 -11.10 9.17 -4.25
N HIS A 107 -10.12 8.57 -3.56
CA HIS A 107 -9.47 9.24 -2.43
C HIS A 107 -8.70 10.50 -2.89
N PRO A 108 -8.67 11.60 -2.12
CA PRO A 108 -7.98 12.83 -2.52
C PRO A 108 -6.52 12.67 -2.94
N THR A 109 -5.81 11.66 -2.42
CA THR A 109 -4.40 11.39 -2.76
C THR A 109 -4.20 10.40 -3.93
N ILE A 110 -5.27 9.87 -4.53
CA ILE A 110 -5.18 8.76 -5.49
C ILE A 110 -4.41 9.12 -6.76
N LYS A 111 -4.57 10.35 -7.27
CA LYS A 111 -3.86 10.83 -8.47
C LYS A 111 -2.35 10.89 -8.22
N ILE A 112 -1.93 11.34 -7.02
CA ILE A 112 -0.52 11.36 -6.60
C ILE A 112 0.02 9.93 -6.45
N SER A 113 -0.73 9.04 -5.78
CA SER A 113 -0.34 7.63 -5.62
C SER A 113 -0.10 6.93 -6.95
N LYS A 114 -1.04 7.08 -7.91
CA LYS A 114 -0.92 6.47 -9.24
C LYS A 114 0.25 7.04 -10.02
N PHE A 115 0.38 8.37 -10.04
CA PHE A 115 1.49 9.04 -10.71
C PHE A 115 2.85 8.56 -10.20
N LEU A 116 3.04 8.46 -8.89
CA LEU A 116 4.30 7.97 -8.33
C LEU A 116 4.55 6.49 -8.63
N ASP A 117 3.52 5.65 -8.52
CA ASP A 117 3.62 4.24 -8.84
C ASP A 117 3.99 3.99 -10.32
N GLU A 118 3.41 4.74 -11.25
CA GLU A 118 3.76 4.69 -12.68
C GLU A 118 5.23 5.04 -12.95
N LEU A 119 5.81 5.95 -12.16
CA LEU A 119 7.22 6.33 -12.26
C LEU A 119 8.15 5.30 -11.60
N LEU A 120 7.77 4.78 -10.43
CA LEU A 120 8.68 4.02 -9.56
C LEU A 120 8.63 2.51 -9.82
N ARG A 121 7.45 1.95 -10.10
CA ARG A 121 7.28 0.50 -10.28
C ARG A 121 8.14 -0.08 -11.41
N PRO A 122 8.25 0.54 -12.59
CA PRO A 122 9.13 0.01 -13.65
C PRO A 122 10.60 -0.03 -13.24
N LEU A 123 11.05 0.94 -12.44
CA LEU A 123 12.41 1.00 -11.93
C LEU A 123 12.67 -0.13 -10.93
N PHE A 124 11.73 -0.34 -10.00
CA PHE A 124 11.80 -1.46 -9.06
C PHE A 124 11.85 -2.81 -9.80
N ASN A 125 10.93 -3.03 -10.75
CA ASN A 125 10.87 -4.29 -11.50
C ASN A 125 12.17 -4.57 -12.26
N LYS A 126 12.81 -3.53 -12.82
CA LYS A 126 14.12 -3.66 -13.47
C LYS A 126 15.23 -3.97 -12.48
N MET A 127 15.24 -3.32 -11.32
CA MET A 127 16.24 -3.53 -10.26
C MET A 127 16.17 -4.94 -9.67
N ALA A 128 14.96 -5.43 -9.42
CA ALA A 128 14.72 -6.64 -8.66
C ALA A 128 14.36 -7.86 -9.52
N SER A 129 14.53 -7.79 -10.85
CA SER A 129 14.10 -8.83 -11.80
C SER A 129 14.67 -10.23 -11.49
N ASN A 130 15.84 -10.29 -10.86
CA ASN A 130 16.55 -11.55 -10.59
C ASN A 130 16.10 -12.22 -9.29
N ILE A 131 15.41 -11.51 -8.40
CA ILE A 131 14.99 -12.01 -7.09
C ILE A 131 13.47 -11.92 -6.87
N THR A 132 12.75 -11.37 -7.84
CA THR A 132 11.29 -11.25 -7.82
C THR A 132 10.71 -12.05 -8.97
N VAL A 133 9.47 -12.48 -8.78
CA VAL A 133 8.72 -13.21 -9.79
C VAL A 133 7.41 -12.49 -10.06
N THR A 134 7.10 -12.29 -11.33
CA THR A 134 5.95 -11.47 -11.75
C THR A 134 4.70 -12.30 -12.01
N SER A 135 4.84 -13.62 -12.18
CA SER A 135 3.72 -14.52 -12.46
C SER A 135 3.89 -15.91 -11.84
N ARG A 136 2.76 -16.56 -11.57
CA ARG A 136 2.76 -17.94 -11.05
C ARG A 136 3.42 -18.93 -12.01
N THR A 137 3.22 -18.73 -13.31
CA THR A 137 3.78 -19.59 -14.36
C THR A 137 5.29 -19.45 -14.45
N GLU A 138 5.81 -18.23 -14.34
CA GLU A 138 7.24 -17.96 -14.24
C GLU A 138 7.86 -18.64 -13.01
N LEU A 139 7.21 -18.53 -11.84
CA LEU A 139 7.69 -19.18 -10.61
C LEU A 139 7.78 -20.69 -10.78
N ILE A 140 6.74 -21.33 -11.31
CA ILE A 140 6.72 -22.79 -11.54
C ILE A 140 7.85 -23.19 -12.49
N LYS A 141 8.05 -22.43 -13.59
CA LYS A 141 9.13 -22.68 -14.53
C LYS A 141 10.51 -22.59 -13.87
N GLN A 142 10.74 -21.54 -13.08
CA GLN A 142 12.00 -21.36 -12.35
C GLN A 142 12.21 -22.50 -11.32
N LEU A 143 11.17 -22.89 -10.58
CA LEU A 143 11.23 -23.99 -9.61
C LEU A 143 11.46 -25.36 -10.26
N HIS A 144 11.10 -25.58 -11.52
CA HIS A 144 11.45 -26.80 -12.24
C HIS A 144 12.88 -26.78 -12.81
N GLN A 145 13.38 -25.60 -13.19
CA GLN A 145 14.70 -25.45 -13.81
C GLN A 145 15.82 -25.35 -12.78
N TRP A 146 15.60 -24.63 -11.68
CA TRP A 146 16.60 -24.39 -10.63
C TRP A 146 17.15 -25.67 -9.98
N PRO A 147 16.34 -26.71 -9.67
CA PRO A 147 16.80 -27.97 -9.11
C PRO A 147 17.86 -28.70 -9.94
N ILE A 148 17.76 -28.59 -11.27
CA ILE A 148 18.57 -29.36 -12.22
C ILE A 148 20.08 -29.12 -12.00
N CYS A 149 20.45 -27.91 -11.59
CA CYS A 149 21.84 -27.52 -11.38
C CYS A 149 22.21 -27.29 -9.91
N ASN A 150 21.23 -27.14 -9.00
CA ASN A 150 21.46 -26.54 -7.69
C ASN A 150 20.99 -27.38 -6.48
N ILE A 151 20.25 -28.47 -6.69
CA ILE A 151 19.80 -29.33 -5.57
C ILE A 151 20.82 -30.42 -5.26
N ARG A 152 21.07 -30.62 -3.97
CA ARG A 152 21.75 -31.78 -3.38
C ARG A 152 20.74 -32.58 -2.54
N GLN A 153 21.09 -33.80 -2.15
CA GLN A 153 20.21 -34.63 -1.32
C GLN A 153 19.84 -33.94 0.02
N GLU A 154 20.71 -33.06 0.51
CA GLU A 154 20.56 -32.34 1.78
C GLU A 154 19.90 -30.95 1.61
N THR A 155 19.48 -30.56 0.41
CA THR A 155 18.87 -29.24 0.19
C THR A 155 17.50 -29.15 0.84
N LEU A 156 17.36 -28.24 1.81
CA LEU A 156 16.09 -27.93 2.47
C LEU A 156 15.43 -26.71 1.83
N PHE A 157 14.13 -26.82 1.58
CA PHE A 157 13.31 -25.69 1.17
C PHE A 157 12.68 -25.02 2.38
N CYS A 158 12.89 -23.71 2.51
CA CYS A 158 12.25 -22.89 3.54
C CYS A 158 11.32 -21.88 2.87
N THR A 159 10.17 -21.62 3.49
CA THR A 159 9.27 -20.54 3.11
C THR A 159 9.00 -19.65 4.31
N MET A 160 8.94 -18.34 4.07
CA MET A 160 8.67 -17.32 5.08
C MET A 160 7.54 -16.42 4.58
N ASP A 161 6.59 -16.10 5.45
CA ASP A 161 5.46 -15.20 5.16
C ASP A 161 5.51 -14.01 6.11
N VAL A 162 5.50 -12.79 5.56
CA VAL A 162 5.51 -11.57 6.35
C VAL A 162 4.08 -11.17 6.70
N LEU A 163 3.78 -11.12 8.00
CA LEU A 163 2.44 -10.79 8.48
C LEU A 163 2.16 -9.28 8.34
N ASP A 164 0.99 -8.96 7.77
CA ASP A 164 0.44 -7.59 7.71
C ASP A 164 1.40 -6.52 7.15
N LEU A 165 2.27 -6.90 6.20
CA LEU A 165 3.37 -6.07 5.67
C LEU A 165 2.97 -4.61 5.41
N TYR A 166 1.92 -4.37 4.62
CA TYR A 166 1.50 -3.01 4.27
C TYR A 166 1.12 -2.14 5.47
N THR A 167 0.56 -2.74 6.52
CA THR A 167 0.12 -2.02 7.72
C THR A 167 1.27 -1.86 8.71
N MET A 168 2.27 -2.74 8.68
CA MET A 168 3.37 -2.79 9.65
C MET A 168 4.60 -1.99 9.29
N ILE A 169 4.82 -1.70 8.00
CA ILE A 169 5.93 -0.84 7.56
C ILE A 169 5.83 0.54 8.22
N LEU A 170 6.93 0.99 8.86
CA LEU A 170 7.01 2.36 9.35
C LEU A 170 7.00 3.32 8.16
N GLN A 171 6.17 4.36 8.23
CA GLN A 171 5.97 5.29 7.11
C GLN A 171 7.28 5.97 6.69
N THR A 172 8.16 6.26 7.65
CA THR A 172 9.51 6.80 7.41
C THR A 172 10.38 5.83 6.62
N GLU A 173 10.42 4.57 7.03
CA GLU A 173 11.21 3.50 6.38
C GLU A 173 10.68 3.21 4.97
N GLY A 174 9.36 3.25 4.79
CA GLY A 174 8.74 3.10 3.47
C GLY A 174 9.15 4.20 2.48
N ILE A 175 9.25 5.46 2.93
CA ILE A 175 9.75 6.54 2.07
C ILE A 175 11.26 6.43 1.86
N LEU A 176 12.01 6.01 2.89
CA LEU A 176 13.44 5.82 2.81
C LEU A 176 13.80 4.70 1.81
N SER A 177 13.01 3.63 1.72
CA SER A 177 13.24 2.55 0.76
C SER A 177 13.14 3.02 -0.70
N ILE A 178 12.24 3.95 -1.01
CA ILE A 178 12.20 4.61 -2.33
C ILE A 178 13.50 5.39 -2.57
N LYS A 179 13.97 6.17 -1.58
CA LYS A 179 15.23 6.92 -1.71
C LYS A 179 16.41 5.97 -1.95
N LYS A 180 16.54 4.90 -1.14
CA LYS A 180 17.55 3.84 -1.30
C LYS A 180 17.51 3.24 -2.71
N MET A 181 16.32 2.95 -3.25
CA MET A 181 16.17 2.43 -4.62
C MET A 181 16.72 3.41 -5.67
N LEU A 182 16.34 4.69 -5.58
CA LEU A 182 16.77 5.69 -6.55
C LEU A 182 18.27 5.94 -6.48
N ASP A 183 18.86 5.93 -5.28
CA ASP A 183 20.31 6.04 -5.10
C ASP A 183 21.04 4.80 -5.60
N TYR A 184 20.54 3.59 -5.33
CA TYR A 184 21.08 2.33 -5.85
C TYR A 184 21.13 2.31 -7.39
N LEU A 185 20.09 2.86 -8.03
CA LEU A 185 20.01 2.99 -9.49
C LEU A 185 20.76 4.21 -10.05
N ASN A 186 21.40 5.02 -9.19
CA ASN A 186 22.05 6.29 -9.53
C ASN A 186 21.12 7.28 -10.29
N ILE A 187 19.84 7.31 -9.94
CA ILE A 187 18.83 8.16 -10.55
C ILE A 187 18.67 9.43 -9.72
N LYS A 188 19.01 10.59 -10.28
CA LYS A 188 18.87 11.89 -9.59
C LYS A 188 17.54 12.60 -9.86
N GLN A 189 16.88 12.27 -10.98
CA GLN A 189 15.57 12.78 -11.34
C GLN A 189 14.83 11.84 -12.29
N ILE A 190 13.50 11.87 -12.26
CA ILE A 190 12.61 11.11 -13.16
C ILE A 190 11.60 12.08 -13.76
N ASN A 191 11.53 12.16 -15.08
CA ASN A 191 10.60 13.04 -15.81
C ASN A 191 10.64 14.51 -15.31
N GLY A 192 11.84 15.00 -14.99
CA GLY A 192 12.06 16.34 -14.44
C GLY A 192 11.72 16.50 -12.95
N LEU A 193 11.22 15.47 -12.25
CA LEU A 193 11.08 15.48 -10.79
C LEU A 193 12.39 15.06 -10.13
N LYS A 194 12.90 15.89 -9.23
CA LYS A 194 13.99 15.50 -8.33
C LYS A 194 13.53 14.43 -7.34
N ILE A 195 14.46 13.60 -6.86
CA ILE A 195 14.18 12.59 -5.80
C ILE A 195 13.45 13.21 -4.60
N GLU A 196 13.83 14.42 -4.21
CA GLU A 196 13.22 15.11 -3.08
C GLU A 196 11.75 15.47 -3.34
N THR A 197 11.37 15.84 -4.58
CA THR A 197 9.96 16.03 -4.95
C THR A 197 9.18 14.72 -4.83
N ILE A 198 9.74 13.61 -5.35
CA ILE A 198 9.14 12.27 -5.29
C ILE A 198 8.89 11.86 -3.83
N SER A 199 9.90 12.07 -2.98
CA SER A 199 9.84 11.73 -1.56
C SER A 199 8.79 12.53 -0.81
N ARG A 200 8.67 13.83 -1.12
CA ARG A 200 7.65 14.72 -0.56
C ARG A 200 6.24 14.31 -0.98
N LEU A 201 6.04 14.00 -2.26
CA LEU A 201 4.75 13.51 -2.76
C LEU A 201 4.39 12.16 -2.11
N GLY A 202 5.35 11.23 -2.01
CA GLY A 202 5.13 9.93 -1.38
C GLY A 202 4.77 10.06 0.10
N ARG A 203 5.51 10.89 0.83
CA ARG A 203 5.22 11.19 2.24
C ARG A 203 3.82 11.80 2.40
N PHE A 204 3.44 12.70 1.49
CA PHE A 204 2.10 13.27 1.49
C PHE A 204 1.02 12.20 1.31
N VAL A 205 1.19 11.25 0.36
CA VAL A 205 0.23 10.16 0.16
C VAL A 205 0.07 9.31 1.41
N ILE A 206 1.18 8.90 2.03
CA ILE A 206 1.17 7.99 3.19
C ILE A 206 0.59 8.66 4.43
N HIS A 207 0.99 9.90 4.72
CA HIS A 207 0.55 10.61 5.92
C HIS A 207 -0.90 11.07 5.84
N ASN A 208 -1.48 11.18 4.64
CA ASN A 208 -2.84 11.71 4.46
C ASN A 208 -3.83 10.61 4.07
N ASN A 209 -3.65 9.39 4.59
CA ASN A 209 -4.59 8.29 4.34
C ASN A 209 -5.72 8.28 5.39
N TYR A 210 -6.91 8.69 4.97
CA TYR A 210 -8.10 8.74 5.83
C TYR A 210 -9.22 7.89 5.24
N PHE A 211 -9.92 7.17 6.10
CA PHE A 211 -11.00 6.28 5.68
C PHE A 211 -12.13 6.24 6.70
N SER A 212 -13.28 5.74 6.25
CA SER A 212 -14.45 5.47 7.07
C SER A 212 -14.52 3.97 7.40
N TYR A 213 -14.96 3.65 8.62
CA TYR A 213 -15.32 2.31 9.04
C TYR A 213 -16.43 2.39 10.08
N ASN A 214 -17.51 1.63 9.86
CA ASN A 214 -18.61 1.48 10.83
C ASN A 214 -19.15 2.82 11.38
N GLY A 215 -19.41 3.79 10.50
CA GLY A 215 -19.95 5.11 10.87
C GLY A 215 -18.96 6.06 11.56
N LYS A 216 -17.67 5.70 11.64
CA LYS A 216 -16.60 6.54 12.17
C LYS A 216 -15.51 6.77 11.12
N TYR A 217 -14.72 7.81 11.32
CA TYR A 217 -13.55 8.14 10.51
C TYR A 217 -12.26 7.78 11.25
N TYR A 218 -11.23 7.47 10.47
CA TYR A 218 -9.94 7.03 10.96
C TYR A 218 -8.81 7.62 10.14
N HIS A 219 -7.67 7.83 10.78
CA HIS A 219 -6.40 8.19 10.16
C HIS A 219 -5.43 7.01 10.27
N GLN A 220 -4.80 6.62 9.17
CA GLN A 220 -3.74 5.62 9.21
C GLN A 220 -2.40 6.26 9.60
N VAL A 221 -1.93 5.94 10.80
CA VAL A 221 -0.68 6.46 11.38
C VAL A 221 0.52 5.52 11.17
N ARG A 222 0.27 4.26 10.78
CA ARG A 222 1.30 3.26 10.47
C ARG A 222 1.02 2.52 9.18
N GLY A 223 2.06 2.21 8.42
CA GLY A 223 1.92 1.56 7.12
C GLY A 223 1.20 2.43 6.11
N GLY A 224 0.59 1.78 5.12
CA GLY A 224 -0.23 2.43 4.11
C GLY A 224 -1.49 1.64 3.76
N ALA A 225 -2.35 2.25 2.94
CA ALA A 225 -3.55 1.60 2.44
C ALA A 225 -3.19 0.42 1.54
N MET A 226 -3.72 -0.78 1.85
CA MET A 226 -3.40 -2.00 1.09
C MET A 226 -3.76 -1.91 -0.41
N ASP A 227 -4.80 -1.15 -0.77
CA ASP A 227 -5.20 -0.95 -2.18
C ASP A 227 -4.54 0.26 -2.85
N SER A 228 -3.63 0.97 -2.16
CA SER A 228 -2.90 2.07 -2.79
C SER A 228 -1.76 1.53 -3.65
N SER A 229 -1.75 1.93 -4.93
CA SER A 229 -0.74 1.55 -5.90
C SER A 229 0.69 1.86 -5.43
N LEU A 230 0.90 3.02 -4.81
CA LEU A 230 2.21 3.43 -4.30
C LEU A 230 2.68 2.54 -3.14
N ILE A 231 1.76 2.12 -2.27
CA ILE A 231 2.09 1.32 -1.09
C ILE A 231 2.62 -0.05 -1.50
N LEU A 232 2.10 -0.64 -2.58
CA LEU A 232 2.65 -1.85 -3.18
C LEU A 232 4.12 -1.67 -3.56
N THR A 233 4.43 -0.61 -4.31
CA THR A 233 5.81 -0.31 -4.73
C THR A 233 6.72 -0.02 -3.54
N ILE A 234 6.23 0.68 -2.52
CA ILE A 234 6.97 0.94 -1.28
C ILE A 234 7.30 -0.35 -0.53
N ALA A 235 6.33 -1.25 -0.38
CA ALA A 235 6.53 -2.51 0.32
C ALA A 235 7.54 -3.39 -0.39
N ASN A 236 7.48 -3.43 -1.72
CA ASN A 236 8.44 -4.13 -2.55
C ASN A 236 9.86 -3.56 -2.39
N CYS A 237 10.02 -2.24 -2.45
CA CYS A 237 11.30 -1.58 -2.18
C CYS A 237 11.82 -1.88 -0.78
N PHE A 238 10.95 -1.78 0.23
CA PHE A 238 11.32 -2.05 1.62
C PHE A 238 11.81 -3.49 1.77
N MET A 239 11.07 -4.47 1.25
CA MET A 239 11.45 -5.88 1.33
C MET A 239 12.75 -6.18 0.58
N PHE A 240 12.99 -5.56 -0.58
CA PHE A 240 14.24 -5.74 -1.31
C PHE A 240 15.47 -5.36 -0.46
N PHE A 241 15.45 -4.18 0.16
CA PHE A 241 16.57 -3.75 1.00
C PHE A 241 16.64 -4.52 2.31
N PHE A 242 15.50 -4.84 2.92
CA PHE A 242 15.46 -5.66 4.12
C PHE A 242 16.08 -7.04 3.89
N LEU A 243 15.74 -7.70 2.79
CA LEU A 243 16.30 -9.01 2.44
C LEU A 243 17.82 -8.96 2.23
N ASN A 244 18.33 -7.92 1.57
CA ASN A 244 19.77 -7.74 1.36
C ASN A 244 20.55 -7.41 2.65
N GLU A 245 19.87 -6.89 3.68
CA GLU A 245 20.49 -6.62 4.99
C GLU A 245 20.58 -7.88 5.86
N ILE A 246 19.76 -8.90 5.60
CA ILE A 246 19.72 -10.15 6.39
C ILE A 246 20.33 -11.38 5.69
N SER A 247 20.68 -11.25 4.40
CA SER A 247 21.32 -12.29 3.57
C SER A 247 22.83 -12.22 3.65
#